data_AF-A0A7C6Q819-F1
#
_entry.id   AF-A0A7C6Q819-F1
#
_cell.length_a   1.000
_cell.length_b   1.000
_cell.length_c   1.000
_cell.angle_alpha   90.00
_cell.angle_beta   90.00
_cell.angle_gamma   90.00
#
_symmetry.space_group_name_H-M   'P 1'
#
loop_
_entity.id
_entity.type
_entity.pdbx_description
1 polymer ?
#
loop_
_entity_poly.entity_id
_entity_poly.type
_entity_poly.pdbx_seq_one_letter_code
_entity_poly.pdbx_strand_id
1 'polypeptide(L)' 'MPKRLRIAGEMMRMPGLPADPQARRIDIVDGKIEGLS' A
#
# COMPACT_ATOMS: atom_id res chain seq x y z
N MET A 1 11.16 20.38 24.90
CA MET A 1 9.80 20.62 24.36
C MET A 1 9.58 19.70 23.15
N PRO A 2 8.55 18.84 23.13
CA PRO A 2 8.33 17.95 21.98
C PRO A 2 7.82 18.76 20.77
N LYS A 3 8.39 18.50 19.59
CA LYS A 3 8.02 19.17 18.34
C LYS A 3 6.62 18.72 17.90
N ARG A 4 5.69 19.66 17.71
CA ARG A 4 4.34 19.39 17.19
C ARG A 4 4.42 19.28 15.66
N LEU A 5 3.99 18.15 15.10
CA LEU A 5 3.81 18.00 13.66
C LEU A 5 2.68 18.92 13.21
N ARG A 6 2.94 19.80 12.23
CA ARG A 6 1.92 20.65 11.61
C ARG A 6 1.49 19.99 10.31
N ILE A 7 0.24 19.54 10.25
CA ILE A 7 -0.35 18.89 9.07
C ILE A 7 -1.17 19.96 8.34
N ALA A 8 -0.83 20.23 7.08
CA ALA A 8 -1.57 21.15 6.22
C ALA A 8 -2.62 20.36 5.42
N GLY A 9 -3.77 20.09 6.03
CA GLY A 9 -4.89 19.37 5.40
C GLY A 9 -5.10 17.95 5.94
N GLU A 10 -6.06 17.23 5.36
CA GLU A 10 -6.31 15.83 5.72
C GLU A 10 -5.21 14.95 5.13
N MET A 11 -4.70 14.03 5.95
CA MET A 11 -3.71 13.04 5.56
C MET A 11 -4.28 11.65 5.81
N MET A 12 -4.40 10.86 4.74
CA MET A 12 -4.78 9.47 4.85
C MET A 12 -3.64 8.67 5.46
N ARG A 13 -3.87 8.07 6.64
CA ARG A 13 -2.86 7.27 7.36
C ARG A 13 -2.99 5.77 7.12
N MET A 14 -4.17 5.33 6.67
CA MET A 14 -4.48 3.94 6.38
C MET A 14 -5.26 3.89 5.07
N PRO A 15 -4.55 3.89 3.92
CA PRO A 15 -5.20 3.74 2.64
C PRO A 15 -5.84 2.35 2.54
N GLY A 16 -7.04 2.32 1.96
CA GLY A 16 -7.66 1.09 1.51
C GLY A 16 -7.04 0.59 0.21
N LEU A 17 -7.37 -0.64 -0.15
CA LEU A 17 -7.05 -1.18 -1.47
C LEU A 17 -8.06 -0.66 -2.52
N PRO A 18 -7.67 -0.55 -3.80
CA PRO A 18 -8.62 -0.30 -4.88
C PRO A 18 -9.57 -1.49 -5.06
N ALA A 19 -10.67 -1.29 -5.80
CA ALA A 19 -11.67 -2.34 -6.05
C ALA A 19 -11.09 -3.60 -6.72
N ASP A 20 -10.07 -3.44 -7.56
CA ASP A 20 -9.31 -4.54 -8.16
C ASP A 20 -7.83 -4.52 -7.68
N PRO A 21 -7.53 -5.10 -6.50
CA PRO A 21 -6.20 -5.04 -5.91
C PRO A 21 -5.17 -5.89 -6.67
N GLN A 22 -3.93 -5.40 -6.75
CA GLN A 22 -2.79 -6.17 -7.31
C GLN A 22 -2.61 -7.53 -6.65
N ALA A 23 -2.98 -7.67 -5.37
CA ALA A 23 -2.94 -8.95 -4.66
C ALA A 23 -3.68 -10.09 -5.37
N ARG A 24 -4.68 -9.81 -6.23
CA ARG A 24 -5.37 -10.84 -7.04
C ARG A 24 -4.49 -11.44 -8.15
N ARG A 25 -3.37 -10.79 -8.46
CA ARG A 25 -2.44 -11.16 -9.54
C ARG A 25 -1.10 -11.68 -9.00
N ILE A 26 -0.84 -11.58 -7.69
CA ILE A 26 0.41 -12.05 -7.07
C ILE A 26 0.31 -13.54 -6.81
N ASP A 27 1.30 -14.30 -7.30
CA ASP A 27 1.37 -15.75 -7.08
C ASP A 27 2.82 -16.26 -7.13
N ILE A 28 3.02 -17.54 -6.81
CA ILE A 28 4.27 -18.28 -6.99
C ILE A 28 4.07 -19.31 -8.10
N VAL A 29 4.77 -19.13 -9.21
CA VAL A 29 4.76 -20.03 -10.38
C VAL A 29 6.17 -20.54 -10.62
N ASP A 30 6.35 -21.87 -10.67
CA ASP A 30 7.66 -22.51 -10.86
C ASP A 30 8.76 -22.03 -9.88
N GLY A 31 8.36 -21.77 -8.64
CA GLY A 31 9.24 -21.26 -7.60
C GLY A 31 9.65 -19.79 -7.78
N LYS A 32 9.01 -19.06 -8.69
CA LYS A 32 9.24 -17.62 -8.94
C LYS A 32 7.99 -16.82 -8.58
N ILE A 33 8.19 -15.61 -8.08
CA ILE A 33 7.09 -14.67 -7.81
C ILE A 33 6.67 -14.01 -9.11
N GLU A 34 5.39 -14.10 -9.45
CA GLU A 34 4.77 -13.40 -10.57
C GLU A 34 3.76 -12.34 -10.08
N GLY A 35 3.42 -11.37 -10.94
CA GLY A 35 2.42 -10.34 -10.66
C GLY A 35 2.85 -9.22 -9.69
N LEU A 36 4.11 -9.22 -9.26
CA LEU A 36 4.75 -8.14 -8.49
C LEU A 36 5.62 -7.28 -9.43
N SER A 37 5.35 -5.98 -9.50
CA SER A 37 5.99 -5.01 -10.40
C SER A 37 5.93 -3.60 -9.84
#